data_AF-A0A8E6B7Z5-F1
#
_entry.id   AF-A0A8E6B7Z5-F1
#
_cell.length_a   1.000
_cell.length_b   1.000
_cell.length_c   1.000
_cell.angle_alpha   90.00
_cell.angle_beta   90.00
_cell.angle_gamma   90.00
#
_symmetry.space_group_name_H-M   'P 1'
#
loop_
_entity.id
_entity.type
_entity.pdbx_description
1 polymer ?
#
loop_
_entity_poly.entity_id
_entity_poly.type
_entity_poly.pdbx_seq_one_letter_code
_entity_poly.pdbx_strand_id
1 'polypeptide(L)'
;MEGLREFLEFVREKHLAKDNLPGILVIAIGCRIRRADRVLSEGSNWRVLAELLRQIRWDRHQVTELGQEVKDLPPKDRTKFWYVSISKADLTSVAARENAVRLANQLAEYGFQIEVGRGK
;
A
#
# COMPACT_ATOMS: atom_id res chain seq x y z
N MET A 1 12.00 -8.90 -1.07
CA MET A 1 10.83 -8.07 -1.46
C MET A 1 9.71 -8.87 -2.11
N GLU A 2 9.89 -10.15 -2.45
CA GLU A 2 8.80 -10.97 -3.02
C GLU A 2 7.56 -11.07 -2.12
N GLY A 3 7.71 -11.15 -0.80
CA GLY A 3 6.54 -11.24 0.11
C GLY A 3 5.67 -9.98 0.12
N LEU A 4 6.25 -8.77 0.03
CA LEU A 4 5.45 -7.54 -0.11
C LEU A 4 4.75 -7.48 -1.48
N ARG A 5 5.42 -7.95 -2.53
CA ARG A 5 4.80 -8.07 -3.85
C ARG A 5 3.62 -9.04 -3.83
N GLU A 6 3.81 -10.23 -3.24
CA GLU A 6 2.77 -11.25 -3.05
C GLU A 6 1.55 -10.66 -2.31
N PHE A 7 1.80 -9.90 -1.23
CA PHE A 7 0.75 -9.19 -0.50
C PHE A 7 -0.01 -8.19 -1.40
N LEU A 8 0.69 -7.34 -2.14
CA LEU A 8 0.05 -6.34 -3.01
C LEU A 8 -0.74 -7.02 -4.14
N GLU A 9 -0.18 -8.05 -4.77
CA GLU A 9 -0.87 -8.83 -5.81
C GLU A 9 -2.15 -9.46 -5.24
N PHE A 10 -2.10 -10.03 -4.03
CA PHE A 10 -3.28 -10.56 -3.35
C PHE A 10 -4.36 -9.50 -3.10
N VAL A 11 -4.00 -8.35 -2.53
CA VAL A 11 -4.94 -7.25 -2.26
C VAL A 11 -5.63 -6.77 -3.54
N ARG A 12 -4.86 -6.68 -4.63
CA ARG A 12 -5.37 -6.31 -5.96
C ARG A 12 -6.33 -7.37 -6.50
N GLU A 13 -5.96 -8.64 -6.44
CA GLU A 13 -6.77 -9.76 -6.97
C GLU A 13 -8.06 -9.98 -6.19
N LYS A 14 -8.06 -9.71 -4.89
CA LYS A 14 -9.26 -9.76 -4.04
C LYS A 14 -10.11 -8.49 -4.09
N HIS A 15 -9.75 -7.52 -4.94
CA HIS A 15 -10.40 -6.22 -5.04
C HIS A 15 -10.50 -5.46 -3.70
N LEU A 16 -9.62 -5.78 -2.74
CA LEU A 16 -9.52 -5.09 -1.45
C LEU A 16 -8.88 -3.72 -1.58
N ALA A 17 -8.35 -3.40 -2.75
CA ALA A 17 -7.74 -2.11 -3.10
C ALA A 17 -8.73 -0.95 -3.20
N LYS A 18 -9.97 -1.23 -3.58
CA LYS A 18 -10.98 -0.19 -3.78
C LYS A 18 -11.31 0.48 -2.44
N ASP A 19 -11.25 1.81 -2.42
CA ASP A 19 -11.53 2.66 -1.24
C ASP A 19 -10.54 2.44 -0.07
N ASN A 20 -9.39 1.81 -0.34
CA ASN A 20 -8.42 1.36 0.66
C ASN A 20 -6.96 1.70 0.30
N LEU A 21 -6.71 2.46 -0.77
CA LEU A 21 -5.35 2.78 -1.17
C LEU A 21 -4.53 3.46 -0.05
N PRO A 22 -5.04 4.46 0.70
CA PRO A 22 -4.31 5.04 1.82
C PRO A 22 -3.86 4.00 2.86
N GLY A 23 -4.77 3.09 3.23
CA GLY A 23 -4.50 2.03 4.19
C GLY A 23 -3.48 1.01 3.68
N ILE A 24 -3.53 0.66 2.39
CA ILE A 24 -2.53 -0.21 1.75
C ILE A 24 -1.14 0.41 1.85
N LEU A 25 -1.02 1.71 1.56
CA LEU A 25 0.27 2.40 1.62
C LEU A 25 0.79 2.46 3.06
N VAL A 26 -0.06 2.75 4.05
CA VAL A 26 0.31 2.73 5.47
C VAL A 26 0.83 1.35 5.89
N ILE A 27 0.10 0.28 5.57
CA ILE A 27 0.48 -1.10 5.90
C ILE A 27 1.78 -1.49 5.22
N ALA A 28 1.89 -1.26 3.91
CA ALA A 28 3.05 -1.65 3.12
C ALA A 28 4.34 -0.93 3.53
N ILE A 29 4.23 0.29 4.05
CA ILE A 29 5.37 1.11 4.48
C ILE A 29 5.75 0.81 5.93
N GLY A 30 4.78 0.86 6.85
CA GLY A 30 5.04 0.93 8.29
C GLY A 30 4.70 -0.33 9.08
N CYS A 31 4.12 -1.35 8.46
CA CYS A 31 3.68 -2.53 9.19
C CYS A 31 4.47 -3.78 8.80
N ARG A 32 4.69 -4.64 9.80
CA ARG A 32 5.10 -6.01 9.58
C ARG A 32 3.87 -6.80 9.12
N ILE A 33 4.02 -7.49 8.00
CA ILE A 33 2.98 -8.30 7.36
C ILE A 33 3.39 -9.75 7.50
N ARG A 34 2.53 -10.57 8.10
CA ARG A 34 2.72 -12.01 8.23
C ARG A 34 1.53 -12.75 7.61
N ARG A 35 1.78 -13.98 7.18
CA ARG A 35 0.74 -14.91 6.75
C ARG A 35 1.15 -16.31 7.16
N ALA A 36 0.29 -17.00 7.92
CA ALA A 36 0.65 -18.22 8.63
C ALA A 36 1.97 -18.01 9.42
N ASP A 37 2.92 -18.94 9.34
CA ASP A 37 4.20 -18.87 10.08
C ASP A 37 5.30 -18.06 9.37
N ARG A 38 4.96 -17.36 8.28
CA ARG A 38 5.93 -16.62 7.45
C ARG A 38 5.76 -15.11 7.56
N VAL A 39 6.86 -14.39 7.75
CA VAL A 39 6.92 -12.94 7.57
C VAL A 39 7.04 -12.63 6.08
N LEU A 40 6.09 -11.85 5.55
CA LEU A 40 6.07 -11.42 4.15
C LEU A 40 6.79 -10.08 3.97
N SER A 41 6.66 -9.18 4.94
CA SER A 41 7.27 -7.85 4.93
C SER A 41 7.51 -7.36 6.36
N GLU A 42 8.59 -6.60 6.57
CA GLU A 42 8.88 -5.86 7.82
C GLU A 42 8.49 -4.37 7.68
N GLY A 43 7.73 -4.05 6.63
CA GLY A 43 7.58 -2.70 6.11
C GLY A 43 8.61 -2.42 5.00
N SER A 44 8.40 -1.33 4.29
CA SER A 44 9.26 -0.90 3.20
C SER A 44 9.32 0.61 3.12
N ASN A 45 10.35 1.16 2.49
CA ASN A 45 10.31 2.58 2.19
C ASN A 45 9.43 2.85 0.96
N TRP A 46 8.91 4.07 0.88
CA TRP A 46 8.12 4.57 -0.26
C TRP A 46 8.73 4.36 -1.65
N ARG A 47 10.07 4.33 -1.81
CA ARG A 47 10.73 4.12 -3.12
C ARG A 47 10.56 2.68 -3.59
N VAL A 48 10.76 1.74 -2.66
CA VAL A 48 10.53 0.32 -2.89
C VAL A 48 9.06 0.09 -3.25
N LEU A 49 8.14 0.67 -2.49
CA LEU A 49 6.71 0.51 -2.74
C LEU A 49 6.29 1.08 -4.11
N ALA A 50 6.79 2.26 -4.48
CA ALA A 50 6.54 2.85 -5.78
C ALA A 50 6.98 1.94 -6.95
N GLU A 51 8.16 1.32 -6.81
CA GLU A 51 8.65 0.35 -7.79
C GLU A 51 7.77 -0.90 -7.87
N LEU A 52 7.30 -1.41 -6.74
CA LEU A 52 6.41 -2.58 -6.71
C LEU A 52 5.06 -2.27 -7.36
N LEU A 53 4.41 -1.16 -7.01
CA LEU A 53 3.14 -0.72 -7.61
C LEU A 53 3.27 -0.55 -9.13
N ARG A 54 4.41 -0.05 -9.60
CA ARG A 54 4.75 0.01 -11.01
C ARG A 54 4.86 -1.38 -11.64
N GLN A 55 5.62 -2.30 -11.02
CA GLN A 55 5.88 -3.64 -11.56
C GLN A 55 4.60 -4.44 -11.70
N ILE A 56 3.73 -4.40 -10.68
CA ILE A 56 2.44 -5.07 -10.68
C ILE A 56 1.36 -4.28 -11.42
N ARG A 57 1.71 -3.18 -12.11
CA ARG A 57 0.79 -2.35 -12.91
C ARG A 57 -0.47 -1.96 -12.12
N TRP A 58 -0.28 -1.47 -10.89
CA TRP A 58 -1.37 -1.01 -10.05
C TRP A 58 -2.19 0.08 -10.76
N ASP A 59 -3.50 0.09 -10.54
CA ASP A 59 -4.38 1.04 -11.20
C ASP A 59 -4.08 2.47 -10.73
N ARG A 60 -3.70 3.31 -11.70
CA ARG A 60 -3.33 4.70 -11.46
C ARG A 60 -4.52 5.56 -11.12
N HIS A 61 -5.73 5.18 -11.51
CA HIS A 61 -6.92 5.96 -11.18
C HIS A 61 -7.21 5.96 -9.68
N GLN A 62 -6.71 4.98 -8.92
CA GLN A 62 -6.88 4.94 -7.47
C GLN A 62 -6.17 6.07 -6.72
N VAL A 63 -5.25 6.82 -7.35
CA VAL A 63 -4.65 8.01 -6.71
C VAL A 63 -5.67 9.09 -6.35
N THR A 64 -6.89 9.03 -6.90
CA THR A 64 -8.00 9.89 -6.47
C THR A 64 -8.39 9.65 -5.02
N GLU A 65 -8.20 8.43 -4.50
CA GLU A 65 -8.40 8.11 -3.08
C GLU A 65 -7.36 8.81 -2.18
N LEU A 66 -6.24 9.26 -2.76
CA LEU A 66 -5.23 10.09 -2.09
C LEU A 66 -5.50 11.60 -2.27
N GLY A 67 -6.65 11.98 -2.84
CA GLY A 67 -6.98 13.37 -3.16
C GLY A 67 -6.22 13.94 -4.35
N GLN A 68 -5.70 13.08 -5.24
CA GLN A 68 -4.86 13.48 -6.38
C GLN A 68 -5.53 13.15 -7.71
N GLU A 69 -5.35 13.99 -8.73
CA GLU A 69 -5.80 13.66 -10.08
C GLU A 69 -4.67 13.08 -10.93
N VAL A 70 -4.98 12.06 -11.73
CA VAL A 70 -4.01 11.39 -12.62
C VAL A 70 -3.35 12.38 -13.59
N LYS A 71 -4.09 13.42 -14.02
CA LYS A 71 -3.61 14.44 -14.96
C LYS A 71 -2.57 15.40 -14.34
N ASP A 72 -2.58 15.54 -13.01
CA ASP A 72 -1.68 16.42 -12.25
C ASP A 72 -0.38 15.71 -11.83
N LEU A 73 -0.25 14.44 -12.21
CA LEU A 73 0.90 13.60 -11.90
C LEU A 73 1.81 13.43 -13.12
N PRO A 74 3.13 13.20 -12.90
CA PRO A 74 4.08 13.06 -14.00
C PRO A 74 3.62 12.05 -15.06
N PRO A 75 3.68 12.40 -16.36
CA PRO A 75 3.29 11.49 -17.41
C PRO A 75 4.27 10.31 -17.51
N LYS A 76 3.70 9.10 -17.54
CA LYS A 76 4.25 7.79 -17.96
C LYS A 76 5.60 7.29 -17.41
N ASP A 77 6.43 8.10 -16.75
CA ASP A 77 7.66 7.61 -16.15
C ASP A 77 7.30 6.84 -14.88
N ARG A 78 7.19 5.53 -15.06
CA ARG A 78 6.37 4.64 -14.24
C ARG A 78 6.83 4.58 -12.77
N THR A 79 8.07 4.92 -12.47
CA THR A 79 8.61 5.03 -11.10
C THR A 79 8.21 6.35 -10.43
N LYS A 80 8.32 7.47 -11.17
CA LYS A 80 8.06 8.81 -10.63
C LYS A 80 6.58 9.01 -10.31
N PHE A 81 5.67 8.39 -11.06
CA PHE A 81 4.24 8.48 -10.80
C PHE A 81 3.90 8.06 -9.37
N TRP A 82 4.20 6.81 -9.00
CA TRP A 82 3.89 6.30 -7.66
C TRP A 82 4.76 6.92 -6.59
N TYR A 83 6.02 7.25 -6.90
CA TYR A 83 6.87 7.99 -5.96
C TYR A 83 6.26 9.33 -5.57
N VAL A 84 5.87 10.15 -6.57
CA VAL A 84 5.25 11.45 -6.33
C VAL A 84 3.90 11.28 -5.62
N SER A 85 3.09 10.31 -6.05
CA SER A 85 1.78 10.05 -5.46
C SER A 85 1.87 9.71 -3.97
N ILE A 86 2.77 8.79 -3.62
CA ILE A 86 3.00 8.39 -2.22
C ILE A 86 3.61 9.56 -1.43
N SER A 87 4.53 10.34 -2.03
CA SER A 87 5.16 11.46 -1.34
C SER A 87 4.21 12.61 -1.01
N LYS A 88 3.15 12.78 -1.82
CA LYS A 88 2.11 13.77 -1.61
C LYS A 88 0.98 13.26 -0.71
N ALA A 89 0.90 11.96 -0.47
CA ALA A 89 -0.14 11.37 0.35
C ALA A 89 0.13 11.64 1.83
N ASP A 90 -0.86 12.17 2.55
CA ASP A 90 -0.78 12.28 4.01
C ASP A 90 -1.11 10.93 4.67
N LEU A 91 -0.12 10.02 4.61
CA LEU A 91 -0.19 8.69 5.23
C LEU A 91 -0.07 8.74 6.75
N THR A 92 0.22 9.91 7.33
CA THR A 92 0.29 10.10 8.78
C THR A 92 -1.04 10.54 9.37
N SER A 93 -1.98 10.99 8.53
CA SER A 93 -3.33 11.39 8.95
C SER A 93 -4.08 10.29 9.72
N VAL A 94 -4.98 10.73 10.60
CA VAL A 94 -5.89 9.82 11.33
C VAL A 94 -6.72 8.99 10.35
N ALA A 95 -7.26 9.61 9.30
CA ALA A 95 -8.05 8.93 8.28
C ALA A 95 -7.27 7.81 7.57
N ALA A 96 -5.99 8.03 7.22
CA ALA A 96 -5.16 6.98 6.61
C ALA A 96 -4.92 5.80 7.57
N ARG A 97 -4.74 6.08 8.87
CA ARG A 97 -4.58 5.04 9.90
C ARG A 97 -5.87 4.26 10.14
N GLU A 98 -7.01 4.94 10.19
CA GLU A 98 -8.32 4.27 10.31
C GLU A 98 -8.60 3.38 9.10
N ASN A 99 -8.28 3.85 7.89
CA ASN A 99 -8.36 3.06 6.68
C ASN A 99 -7.46 1.81 6.74
N ALA A 100 -6.24 1.96 7.25
CA ALA A 100 -5.32 0.83 7.48
C ALA A 100 -5.86 -0.18 8.50
N VAL A 101 -6.44 0.28 9.61
CA VAL A 101 -7.05 -0.61 10.62
C VAL A 101 -8.23 -1.38 10.02
N ARG A 102 -9.11 -0.70 9.28
CA ARG A 102 -10.24 -1.34 8.60
C ARG A 102 -9.75 -2.42 7.62
N LEU A 103 -8.75 -2.09 6.80
CA LEU A 103 -8.17 -3.04 5.85
C LEU A 103 -7.49 -4.21 6.56
N ALA A 104 -6.78 -3.97 7.66
CA ALA A 104 -6.15 -5.03 8.45
C ALA A 104 -7.18 -6.04 8.98
N ASN A 105 -8.35 -5.57 9.42
CA ASN A 105 -9.44 -6.46 9.84
C ASN A 105 -9.97 -7.31 8.69
N GLN A 106 -10.13 -6.76 7.48
CA GLN A 106 -10.52 -7.52 6.28
C GLN A 106 -9.44 -8.55 5.89
N LEU A 107 -8.18 -8.17 5.99
CA LEU A 107 -7.04 -9.03 5.69
C LEU A 107 -6.90 -10.21 6.66
N ALA A 108 -7.33 -10.04 7.92
CA ALA A 108 -7.34 -11.11 8.91
C ALA A 108 -8.21 -12.30 8.48
N GLU A 109 -9.32 -12.07 7.77
CA GLU A 109 -10.18 -13.12 7.21
C GLU A 109 -9.45 -13.99 6.18
N TYR A 110 -8.37 -13.48 5.58
CA TYR A 110 -7.53 -14.19 4.61
C TYR A 110 -6.22 -14.73 5.20
N GLY A 111 -6.10 -14.71 6.53
CA GLY A 111 -4.97 -15.25 7.29
C GLY A 111 -3.75 -14.32 7.36
N PHE A 112 -3.91 -13.04 7.01
CA PHE A 112 -2.85 -12.05 7.21
C PHE A 112 -2.88 -11.49 8.64
N GLN A 113 -1.70 -11.25 9.19
CA GLN A 113 -1.52 -10.58 10.47
C GLN A 113 -0.70 -9.31 10.21
N ILE A 114 -1.27 -8.16 10.58
CA ILE A 114 -0.66 -6.85 10.38
C ILE A 114 -0.24 -6.32 11.75
N GLU A 115 1.06 -6.27 12.01
CA GLU A 115 1.63 -5.72 13.23
C GLU A 115 2.16 -4.32 12.93
N VAL A 116 1.69 -3.31 13.67
CA VAL A 116 2.24 -1.95 13.55
C VAL A 116 3.71 -1.99 13.95
N GLY A 117 4.60 -1.68 13.01
CA GLY A 117 6.03 -1.59 13.30
C GLY A 117 6.22 -0.48 14.35
N ARG A 118 6.83 -0.82 15.49
CA ARG A 118 7.30 0.21 16.42
C ARG A 118 8.27 1.09 15.63
N GLY A 119 7.86 2.33 15.36
CA GLY A 119 8.71 3.31 14.69
C GLY A 119 10.08 3.33 15.37
N LYS A 120 11.14 3.11 14.60
CA LYS A 120 12.46 3.55 15.00
C LYS A 120 12.56 5.04 14.78
#